data_AF-A0A9X5C5A7-F1
#
_entry.id   AF-A0A9X5C5A7-F1
#
_cell.length_a   1.000
_cell.length_b   1.000
_cell.length_c   1.000
_cell.angle_alpha   90.00
_cell.angle_beta   90.00
_cell.angle_gamma   90.00
#
_symmetry.space_group_name_H-M   'P 1'
#
loop_
_entity.id
_entity.type
_entity.pdbx_description
1 polymer ?
#
loop_
_entity_poly.entity_id
_entity_poly.type
_entity_poly.pdbx_seq_one_letter_code
_entity_poly.pdbx_strand_id
1 'polypeptide(L)' 'MAIPEAIKALKPTEFGAVEIRCISGHFYVYEISSKWDPSKGKARKVTGKSVGKITLKDGFIPNAHGMRQTMPLRPIVKNY' A
#
# COMPACT_ATOMS: atom_id res chain seq x y z
N MET A 1 -12.80 -11.11 11.52
CA MET A 1 -12.81 -11.94 10.29
C MET A 1 -11.39 -12.22 9.87
N ALA A 2 -11.04 -13.48 9.62
CA ALA A 2 -9.75 -13.83 9.05
C ALA A 2 -9.68 -13.32 7.60
N ILE A 3 -8.53 -12.76 7.18
CA ILE A 3 -8.32 -12.36 5.79
C ILE A 3 -8.18 -13.64 4.96
N PRO A 4 -9.04 -13.88 3.94
CA PRO A 4 -8.98 -15.07 3.10
C PRO A 4 -7.60 -15.19 2.43
N GLU A 5 -7.09 -16.41 2.27
CA GLU A 5 -5.79 -16.62 1.62
C GLU A 5 -5.77 -16.13 0.17
N ALA A 6 -6.89 -16.25 -0.55
CA ALA A 6 -7.05 -15.70 -1.90
C ALA A 6 -6.75 -14.18 -1.96
N ILE A 7 -7.17 -13.42 -0.94
CA ILE A 7 -6.92 -11.98 -0.84
C ILE A 7 -5.44 -11.71 -0.54
N LYS A 8 -4.79 -12.57 0.24
CA LYS A 8 -3.35 -12.47 0.51
C LYS A 8 -2.51 -12.76 -0.74
N ALA A 9 -2.93 -13.69 -1.59
CA ALA A 9 -2.26 -14.01 -2.85
C ALA A 9 -2.32 -12.85 -3.87
N LEU A 10 -3.40 -12.07 -3.84
CA LEU A 10 -3.60 -10.87 -4.68
C LEU A 10 -2.88 -9.61 -4.14
N LYS A 11 -1.99 -9.76 -3.15
CA LYS A 11 -1.23 -8.65 -2.58
C LYS A 11 -0.25 -8.10 -3.63
N PRO A 12 -0.29 -6.80 -3.97
CA PRO A 12 0.65 -6.24 -4.92
C PRO A 12 2.03 -6.06 -4.30
N THR A 13 3.07 -6.55 -4.97
CA THR A 13 4.48 -6.43 -4.56
C THR A 13 5.12 -5.13 -5.07
N GLU A 14 4.53 -4.50 -6.08
CA GLU A 14 5.05 -3.31 -6.76
C GLU A 14 5.07 -2.06 -5.86
N PHE A 15 4.13 -1.95 -4.91
CA PHE A 15 4.05 -0.83 -3.97
C PHE A 15 4.96 -1.00 -2.74
N GLY A 16 5.80 -2.05 -2.74
CA GLY A 16 6.69 -2.38 -1.64
C GLY A 16 5.95 -2.93 -0.43
N ALA A 17 6.25 -2.39 0.76
CA ALA A 17 5.68 -2.88 2.00
C ALA A 17 4.22 -2.40 2.15
N VAL A 18 3.28 -3.32 1.97
CA VAL A 18 1.84 -3.06 2.12
C VAL A 18 1.16 -4.01 3.11
N GLU A 19 0.10 -3.53 3.75
CA GLU A 19 -0.77 -4.24 4.69
C GLU A 19 -2.22 -4.25 4.20
N ILE A 20 -2.87 -5.41 4.33
CA ILE A 20 -4.28 -5.59 4.00
C ILE A 20 -5.10 -5.44 5.27
N ARG A 21 -6.13 -4.60 5.23
CA ARG A 21 -7.09 -4.40 6.32
C ARG A 21 -8.50 -4.71 5.85
N CYS A 22 -9.24 -5.47 6.66
CA CYS A 22 -10.66 -5.70 6.44
C CYS A 22 -11.46 -4.64 7.19
N ILE A 23 -12.21 -3.81 6.45
CA ILE A 23 -13.06 -2.76 7.00
C ILE A 23 -14.44 -2.93 6.38
N SER A 24 -15.46 -3.15 7.22
CA SER A 24 -16.86 -3.28 6.80
C SER A 24 -17.11 -4.33 5.69
N GLY A 25 -16.37 -5.45 5.71
CA GLY A 25 -16.50 -6.53 4.70
C GLY A 25 -15.73 -6.27 3.40
N HIS A 26 -14.99 -5.17 3.30
CA HIS A 26 -14.11 -4.87 2.18
C HIS A 26 -12.64 -4.96 2.58
N PHE A 27 -11.79 -5.36 1.63
CA PHE A 27 -10.35 -5.46 1.83
C PHE A 27 -9.64 -4.27 1.22
N TYR A 28 -9.00 -3.46 2.04
CA TYR A 28 -8.23 -2.29 1.62
C TYR A 28 -6.74 -2.53 1.83
N VAL A 29 -5.94 -2.03 0.90
CA VAL A 29 -4.48 -2.13 0.95
C VAL A 29 -3.92 -0.78 1.35
N TYR A 30 -3.06 -0.78 2.37
CA TYR A 30 -2.37 0.39 2.89
C TYR A 30 -0.87 0.20 2.76
N GLU A 31 -0.17 1.27 2.42
CA GLU A 31 1.29 1.30 2.56
C GLU A 31 1.68 1.23 4.03
N ILE A 32 2.76 0.51 4.30
CA ILE A 32 3.39 0.49 5.61
C ILE A 32 4.86 0.89 5.45
N SER A 33 5.32 1.77 6.31
CA SER A 33 6.71 2.17 6.38
C SER A 33 7.21 2.01 7.80
N SER A 34 8.53 1.88 7.95
CA SER A 34 9.18 1.86 9.25
C SER A 34 9.87 3.20 9.44
N LYS A 35 9.47 3.96 10.46
CA LYS A 35 10.09 5.23 10.81
C LYS A 35 10.76 5.12 12.17
N TRP A 36 12.00 5.57 12.27
CA TRP A 36 12.71 5.65 13.56
C TRP A 36 12.00 6.62 14.51
N ASP A 37 11.66 6.16 15.72
CA ASP A 37 11.11 7.00 16.79
C ASP A 37 12.21 7.27 17.83
N PRO A 38 12.81 8.48 17.86
CA PRO A 38 13.92 8.79 18.75
C PRO A 38 13.49 8.79 20.23
N SER A 39 12.21 9.03 20.52
CA SER A 39 11.71 9.05 21.91
C SER A 39 11.67 7.65 22.52
N LYS A 40 11.51 6.63 21.68
CA LYS A 40 11.41 5.22 22.10
C LYS A 40 12.66 4.41 21.77
N GLY A 41 13.65 5.02 21.10
CA GLY A 41 14.88 4.36 20.67
C GLY A 41 14.67 3.16 19.75
N LYS A 42 13.56 3.11 19.00
CA LYS A 42 13.24 1.97 18.14
C LYS A 42 12.45 2.37 16.91
N ALA A 43 12.53 1.55 15.87
CA ALA A 43 11.73 1.72 14.67
C ALA A 43 10.26 1.41 14.98
N ARG A 44 9.38 2.33 14.56
CA ARG A 44 7.93 2.18 14.70
C ARG A 44 7.31 1.98 13.32
N LYS A 45 6.43 0.98 13.23
CA LYS A 45 5.56 0.81 12.06
C LYS A 45 4.61 2.00 11.94
N VAL A 46 4.64 2.65 10.78
CA VAL A 46 3.74 3.73 10.40
C VAL A 46 2.87 3.23 9.24
N THR A 47 1.56 3.29 9.42
CA THR A 47 0.62 3.04 8.34
C THR A 47 0.50 4.31 7.51
N GLY A 48 0.81 4.22 6.23
CA GLY A 48 0.68 5.30 5.26
C GLY A 48 -0.71 5.37 4.64
N LYS A 49 -0.75 5.83 3.39
CA LYS A 49 -1.99 6.04 2.65
C LYS A 49 -2.54 4.72 2.12
N SER A 50 -3.85 4.71 1.85
CA SER A 50 -4.48 3.62 1.12
C SER A 50 -4.02 3.63 -0.33
N VAL A 51 -3.65 2.48 -0.86
CA VAL A 51 -3.18 2.28 -2.25
C VAL A 51 -4.31 1.78 -3.14
N GLY A 52 -5.31 1.11 -2.56
CA GLY A 52 -6.39 0.50 -3.32
C GLY A 52 -7.22 -0.45 -2.47
N LYS A 53 -8.07 -1.23 -3.15
CA LYS A 53 -8.89 -2.29 -2.56
C LYS A 53 -8.66 -3.61 -3.30
N ILE A 54 -8.80 -4.72 -2.60
CA ILE A 54 -8.77 -6.06 -3.21
C ILE A 54 -10.19 -6.62 -3.19
N THR A 55 -10.59 -7.15 -4.33
CA THR A 55 -11.85 -7.85 -4.53
C THR A 55 -11.57 -9.24 -5.08
N LEU A 56 -12.32 -10.25 -4.63
CA LEU A 56 -12.12 -11.64 -5.09
C LEU A 56 -12.38 -11.84 -6.58
N LYS A 57 -13.25 -11.03 -7.19
CA LYS A 57 -13.59 -11.12 -8.62
C LYS A 57 -12.56 -10.39 -9.51
N ASP A 58 -12.27 -9.14 -9.19
CA ASP A 58 -11.46 -8.27 -10.06
C ASP A 58 -9.97 -8.18 -9.65
N GLY A 59 -9.58 -8.78 -8.52
CA GLY A 59 -8.22 -8.68 -8.01
C GLY A 59 -7.92 -7.38 -7.27
N PHE A 60 -6.69 -6.88 -7.39
CA PHE A 60 -6.27 -5.61 -6.80
C PHE A 60 -6.65 -4.42 -7.68
N ILE A 61 -7.47 -3.52 -7.14
CA ILE A 61 -7.90 -2.29 -7.80
C ILE A 61 -7.17 -1.12 -7.14
N PRO A 62 -6.19 -0.50 -7.81
CA PRO A 62 -5.50 0.67 -7.28
C PRO A 62 -6.42 1.88 -7.25
N ASN A 63 -6.22 2.76 -6.27
CA ASN A 63 -6.82 4.09 -6.22
C ASN A 63 -5.88 5.12 -6.88
N ALA A 64 -6.29 6.39 -6.88
CA ALA A 64 -5.48 7.49 -7.43
C ALA A 64 -4.06 7.57 -6.82
N HIS A 65 -3.86 7.14 -5.56
CA HIS A 65 -2.54 7.09 -4.93
C HIS A 65 -1.70 5.95 -5.50
N GLY A 66 -2.26 4.74 -5.58
CA GLY A 66 -1.60 3.60 -6.20
C GLY A 66 -1.23 3.89 -7.66
N MET A 67 -2.16 4.44 -8.44
CA MET A 67 -1.91 4.79 -9.84
C MET A 67 -0.76 5.80 -9.99
N ARG A 68 -0.64 6.79 -9.09
CA ARG A 68 0.46 7.76 -9.10
C ARG A 68 1.81 7.15 -8.75
N GLN A 69 1.86 6.12 -7.91
CA GLN A 69 3.11 5.43 -7.59
C GLN A 69 3.60 4.53 -8.72
N THR A 70 2.67 3.89 -9.44
CA THR A 70 3.01 3.06 -10.61
C THR A 70 3.48 3.90 -11.79
N MET A 71 3.07 5.18 -11.89
CA MET A 71 3.55 6.05 -12.96
C MET A 71 5.05 6.36 -12.78
N PRO A 72 5.90 6.08 -13.80
CA PRO A 72 7.29 6.48 -13.72
C PRO A 72 7.36 8.01 -13.65
N LEU A 73 8.01 8.53 -12.60
CA LEU A 73 8.31 9.96 -12.51
C LEU A 73 9.14 10.32 -13.75
N ARG A 74 8.55 11.06 -14.69
CA ARG A 74 9.31 11.62 -15.80
C ARG A 74 10.32 12.60 -15.20
N PRO A 75 11.64 12.39 -15.33
CA PRO A 75 12.60 13.35 -14.83
C PRO A 75 12.37 14.67 -15.56
N ILE A 76 12.05 15.72 -14.81
CA ILE A 76 11.99 17.08 -15.34
C ILE A 76 13.44 17.55 -15.42
N VAL A 77 14.06 17.38 -16.59
CA VAL A 77 15.40 17.93 -16.85
C VAL A 77 15.24 19.44 -17.00
N LYS A 78 15.67 20.20 -15.98
CA LYS A 78 15.83 21.65 -16.09
C LYS A 78 17.20 21.91 -16.69
N ASN A 79 17.24 22.33 -17.96
CA ASN A 79 18.44 22.93 -18.53
C ASN A 79 18.57 24.34 -17.95
N TYR A 80 19.70 24.62 -17.30
CA TYR A 80 20.10 25.95 -16.83
C TYR A 80 20.99 26.63 -17.88
#